data_AF-A0A6M0RE78-F1
#
_entry.id   AF-A0A6M0RE78-F1
#
_cell.length_a   1.000
_cell.length_b   1.000
_cell.length_c   1.000
_cell.angle_alpha   90.00
_cell.angle_beta   90.00
_cell.angle_gamma   90.00
#
_symmetry.space_group_name_H-M   'P 1'
#
loop_
_entity.id
_entity.type
_entity.pdbx_description
1 polymer ?
#
loop_
_entity_poly.entity_id
_entity_poly.type
_entity_poly.pdbx_seq_one_letter_code
_entity_poly.pdbx_strand_id
1 'polypeptide(L)'
;MTRNIVGLLWIAIATTSCPEDLNQILQPPAVEAVEPSAVPPAGIQPYGVDGELSEADIKALLYLQFPQSYEAISDRFGFPAYRDSTSDYYGLPNGRWVAIQYAGKTATGLKFSDSGD
;
A
#
# COMPACT_ATOMS: atom_id res chain seq x y z
N MET A 1 -21.24 -22.10 73.91
CA MET A 1 -20.64 -21.94 72.57
C MET A 1 -21.48 -20.93 71.81
N THR A 2 -21.23 -19.63 72.02
CA THR A 2 -20.36 -18.72 71.22
C THR A 2 -21.02 -18.29 69.91
N ARG A 3 -21.46 -17.02 69.90
CA ARG A 3 -21.97 -16.22 68.78
C ARG A 3 -20.91 -16.10 67.69
N ASN A 4 -21.31 -15.97 66.41
CA ASN A 4 -20.51 -15.26 65.41
C ASN A 4 -21.42 -14.60 64.35
N ILE A 5 -21.17 -13.32 64.16
CA ILE A 5 -21.78 -12.37 63.22
C ILE A 5 -20.90 -12.34 61.98
N VAL A 6 -21.45 -12.50 60.77
CA VAL A 6 -20.92 -12.00 59.49
C VAL A 6 -22.12 -12.00 58.53
N GLY A 7 -22.53 -10.98 57.78
CA GLY A 7 -21.98 -9.69 57.41
C GLY A 7 -22.66 -9.37 56.07
N LEU A 8 -23.41 -8.27 55.98
CA LEU A 8 -24.01 -7.82 54.72
C LEU A 8 -22.90 -7.54 53.71
N LEU A 9 -22.94 -8.19 52.55
CA LEU A 9 -22.18 -7.76 51.38
C LEU A 9 -23.16 -7.22 50.35
N TRP A 10 -23.29 -5.90 50.32
CA TRP A 10 -23.96 -5.18 49.24
C TRP A 10 -23.06 -5.26 48.01
N ILE A 11 -23.56 -5.92 46.95
CA ILE A 11 -22.91 -5.87 45.65
C ILE A 11 -23.23 -4.52 45.05
N ALA A 12 -22.26 -3.61 45.05
CA ALA A 12 -22.33 -2.39 44.26
C ALA A 12 -22.29 -2.80 42.77
N ILE A 13 -23.41 -2.61 42.07
CA ILE A 13 -23.47 -2.73 40.61
C ILE A 13 -22.73 -1.51 40.07
N ALA A 14 -21.43 -1.66 39.79
CA ALA A 14 -20.70 -0.69 39.01
C ALA A 14 -21.31 -0.70 37.59
N THR A 15 -21.96 0.39 37.23
CA THR A 15 -22.42 0.65 35.87
C THR A 15 -21.24 0.47 34.93
N THR A 16 -21.37 -0.44 33.98
CA THR A 16 -20.45 -0.61 32.86
C THR A 16 -20.52 0.65 32.00
N SER A 17 -19.75 1.67 32.35
CA SER A 17 -19.37 2.72 31.41
C SER A 17 -18.48 2.05 30.37
N CYS A 18 -19.05 1.73 29.21
CA CYS A 18 -18.29 1.32 28.05
C CYS A 18 -17.24 2.40 27.78
N PRO A 19 -15.93 2.08 27.76
CA PRO A 19 -14.96 3.04 27.27
C PRO A 19 -15.22 3.20 25.76
N GLU A 20 -15.63 4.41 25.40
CA GLU A 20 -15.84 4.93 24.06
C GLU A 20 -14.48 5.10 23.33
N ASP A 21 -13.66 4.04 23.32
CA ASP A 21 -12.24 4.11 22.94
C ASP A 21 -11.84 3.06 21.88
N LEU A 22 -12.79 2.25 21.40
CA LEU A 22 -12.51 1.27 20.34
C LEU A 22 -12.47 1.88 18.93
N ASN A 23 -13.00 3.10 18.74
CA ASN A 23 -12.91 3.80 17.45
C ASN A 23 -11.58 4.52 17.23
N GLN A 24 -10.76 4.70 18.27
CA GLN A 24 -9.44 5.33 18.13
C GLN A 24 -8.33 4.33 17.75
N ILE A 25 -8.56 3.03 17.95
CA ILE A 25 -7.57 1.96 17.69
C ILE A 25 -7.68 1.42 16.24
N LEU A 26 -8.80 1.67 15.56
CA LEU A 26 -9.05 1.16 14.19
C LEU A 26 -8.75 2.18 13.09
N GLN A 27 -8.25 3.37 13.42
CA GLN A 27 -7.69 4.23 12.39
C GLN A 27 -6.27 3.72 12.09
N PRO A 28 -6.00 3.08 10.94
CA PRO A 28 -4.63 2.98 10.50
C PRO A 28 -4.09 4.42 10.51
N PRO A 29 -2.85 4.66 10.97
CA PRO A 29 -2.26 5.98 10.81
C PRO A 29 -2.48 6.36 9.36
N ALA A 30 -3.00 7.56 9.11
CA ALA A 30 -3.01 8.12 7.77
C ALA A 30 -1.54 8.13 7.35
N VAL A 31 -1.13 7.06 6.67
CA VAL A 31 0.15 6.98 6.01
C VAL A 31 -0.03 8.00 4.92
N GLU A 32 0.34 9.24 5.20
CA GLU A 32 0.60 10.22 4.17
C GLU A 32 1.41 9.44 3.14
N ALA A 33 0.82 9.25 1.96
CA ALA A 33 1.51 8.64 0.86
C ALA A 33 2.69 9.56 0.60
N VAL A 34 3.84 9.26 1.22
CA VAL A 34 5.10 9.86 0.89
C VAL A 34 5.25 9.50 -0.57
N GLU A 35 5.03 10.49 -1.43
CA GLU A 35 5.17 10.35 -2.87
C GLU A 35 6.49 9.59 -3.11
N PRO A 36 6.52 8.61 -4.04
CA PRO A 36 7.77 8.01 -4.47
C PRO A 36 8.68 9.12 -5.02
N SER A 37 9.47 9.74 -4.14
CA SER A 37 10.34 10.85 -4.49
C SER A 37 11.55 10.25 -5.20
N ALA A 38 11.39 10.08 -6.49
CA ALA A 38 12.48 10.07 -7.43
C ALA A 38 12.13 11.15 -8.45
N VAL A 39 12.22 12.43 -8.04
CA VAL A 39 12.42 13.49 -9.03
C VAL A 39 13.71 13.11 -9.75
N PRO A 40 13.63 12.79 -11.04
CA PRO A 40 14.77 12.31 -11.78
C PRO A 40 15.83 13.42 -11.88
N PRO A 41 17.14 13.10 -11.84
CA PRO A 41 18.17 14.11 -11.98
C PRO A 41 17.97 14.94 -13.25
N ALA A 42 18.08 16.26 -13.15
CA ALA A 42 17.93 17.16 -14.31
C ALA A 42 18.91 16.76 -15.42
N GLY A 43 18.38 16.53 -16.64
CA GLY A 43 19.19 16.14 -17.81
C GLY A 43 19.34 14.64 -18.05
N ILE A 44 18.78 13.79 -17.19
CA ILE A 44 18.58 12.35 -17.45
C ILE A 44 17.13 12.16 -17.89
N GLN A 45 16.90 11.50 -19.03
CA GLN A 45 15.55 11.10 -19.42
C GLN A 45 15.01 10.17 -18.31
N PRO A 46 13.95 10.56 -17.61
CA PRO A 46 13.55 9.90 -16.37
C PRO A 46 12.79 8.59 -16.57
N TYR A 47 12.59 8.26 -17.83
CA TYR A 47 11.78 7.19 -18.34
C TYR A 47 12.73 6.28 -19.08
N GLY A 48 12.60 4.96 -18.92
CA GLY A 48 13.23 4.03 -19.86
C GLY A 48 12.85 4.45 -21.27
N VAL A 49 13.70 4.19 -22.27
CA VAL A 49 13.60 4.78 -23.62
C VAL A 49 12.17 4.77 -24.20
N ASP A 50 11.32 3.80 -23.81
CA ASP A 50 9.87 3.83 -24.08
C ASP A 50 8.98 3.46 -22.87
N GLY A 51 9.56 3.14 -21.70
CA GLY A 51 8.85 2.57 -20.55
C GLY A 51 8.03 1.31 -20.88
N GLU A 52 8.35 0.66 -22.00
CA GLU A 52 7.70 -0.56 -22.49
C GLU A 52 8.32 -1.80 -21.84
N LEU A 53 7.47 -2.72 -21.39
CA LEU A 53 7.92 -4.00 -20.83
C LEU A 53 8.19 -5.03 -21.93
N SER A 54 9.33 -5.72 -21.84
CA SER A 54 9.58 -6.88 -22.70
C SER A 54 8.62 -8.04 -22.38
N GLU A 55 8.49 -9.01 -23.29
CA GLU A 55 7.70 -10.22 -23.00
C GLU A 55 8.16 -10.96 -21.73
N ALA A 56 9.46 -10.91 -21.42
CA ALA A 56 10.02 -11.51 -20.22
C ALA A 56 9.60 -10.75 -18.96
N ASP A 57 9.56 -9.42 -19.04
CA ASP A 57 9.12 -8.56 -17.95
C ASP A 57 7.62 -8.72 -17.68
N ILE A 58 6.80 -8.80 -18.74
CA ILE A 58 5.36 -9.06 -18.62
C ILE A 58 5.11 -10.39 -17.91
N LYS A 59 5.84 -11.45 -18.29
CA LYS A 59 5.74 -12.74 -17.60
C LYS A 59 6.17 -12.62 -16.14
N ALA A 60 7.29 -11.97 -15.86
CA ALA A 60 7.75 -11.78 -14.49
C ALA A 60 6.73 -11.00 -13.64
N LEU A 61 6.11 -9.96 -14.21
CA LEU A 61 5.09 -9.15 -13.57
C LEU A 61 3.82 -9.95 -13.25
N LEU A 62 3.38 -10.84 -14.16
CA LEU A 62 2.22 -11.71 -13.94
C LEU A 62 2.39 -12.72 -12.80
N TYR A 63 3.63 -13.12 -12.49
CA TYR A 63 3.93 -14.04 -11.38
C TYR A 63 4.44 -13.33 -10.13
N LEU A 64 4.59 -12.00 -10.19
CA LEU A 64 5.08 -11.21 -9.08
C LEU A 64 4.09 -11.26 -7.91
N GLN A 65 4.60 -11.62 -6.73
CA GLN A 65 3.80 -11.60 -5.51
C GLN A 65 3.88 -10.20 -4.90
N PHE A 66 2.73 -9.58 -4.69
CA PHE A 66 2.63 -8.31 -3.97
C PHE A 66 2.45 -8.58 -2.46
N PRO A 67 2.91 -7.67 -1.56
CA PRO A 67 3.51 -6.37 -1.87
C PRO A 67 4.99 -6.45 -2.28
N GLN A 68 5.46 -5.44 -3.01
CA GLN A 68 6.87 -5.24 -3.37
C GLN A 68 7.33 -3.84 -2.96
N SER A 69 8.62 -3.64 -2.68
CA SER A 69 9.16 -2.29 -2.50
C SER A 69 9.30 -1.59 -3.83
N TYR A 70 9.23 -0.26 -3.81
CA TYR A 70 9.51 0.59 -4.96
C TYR A 70 10.85 0.24 -5.62
N GLU A 71 11.91 0.08 -4.82
CA GLU A 71 13.25 -0.22 -5.30
C GLU A 71 13.28 -1.59 -6.01
N ALA A 72 12.57 -2.59 -5.49
CA ALA A 72 12.49 -3.91 -6.13
C ALA A 72 11.75 -3.86 -7.48
N ILE A 73 10.72 -3.02 -7.60
CA ILE A 73 10.05 -2.79 -8.88
C ILE A 73 11.00 -2.10 -9.87
N SER A 74 11.64 -1.00 -9.47
CA SER A 74 12.52 -0.24 -10.36
C SER A 74 13.76 -1.03 -10.79
N ASP A 75 14.34 -1.83 -9.89
CA ASP A 75 15.50 -2.66 -10.20
C ASP A 75 15.13 -3.79 -11.18
N ARG A 76 13.89 -4.29 -11.11
CA ARG A 76 13.44 -5.40 -11.94
C ARG A 76 12.94 -4.97 -13.31
N PHE A 77 12.14 -3.91 -13.36
CA PHE A 77 11.38 -3.50 -14.55
C PHE A 77 11.90 -2.18 -15.15
N GLY A 78 12.88 -1.54 -14.52
CA GLY A 78 13.38 -0.24 -14.92
C GLY A 78 12.44 0.90 -14.53
N PHE A 79 12.57 2.02 -15.22
CA PHE A 79 11.73 3.20 -14.99
C PHE A 79 10.46 3.17 -15.85
N PRO A 80 9.32 3.59 -15.31
CA PRO A 80 8.06 3.63 -16.06
C PRO A 80 8.10 4.64 -17.21
N ALA A 81 7.13 4.55 -18.11
CA ALA A 81 6.90 5.54 -19.17
C ALA A 81 6.40 6.87 -18.60
N TYR A 82 5.52 6.80 -17.60
CA TYR A 82 5.10 7.94 -16.78
C TYR A 82 4.60 7.47 -15.41
N ARG A 83 4.44 8.42 -14.48
CA ARG A 83 4.05 8.17 -13.09
C ARG A 83 3.04 9.23 -12.63
N ASP A 84 2.08 8.80 -11.81
CA ASP A 84 1.23 9.70 -11.01
C ASP A 84 1.50 9.54 -9.49
N SER A 85 0.64 10.13 -8.64
CA SER A 85 0.82 10.10 -7.18
C SER A 85 0.73 8.70 -6.55
N THR A 86 0.21 7.72 -7.27
CA THR A 86 -0.09 6.37 -6.77
C THR A 86 0.30 5.26 -7.74
N SER A 87 0.73 5.55 -8.96
CA SER A 87 0.91 4.52 -9.99
C SER A 87 2.11 4.76 -10.91
N ASP A 88 2.77 3.65 -11.25
CA ASP A 88 3.77 3.56 -12.33
C ASP A 88 3.15 2.94 -13.57
N TYR A 89 3.28 3.60 -14.71
CA TYR A 89 2.68 3.14 -15.95
C TYR A 89 3.74 2.69 -16.93
N TYR A 90 3.58 1.46 -17.41
CA TYR A 90 4.45 0.83 -18.39
C TYR A 90 3.66 0.48 -19.65
N GLY A 91 4.28 0.72 -20.80
CA GLY A 91 3.74 0.30 -22.09
C GLY A 91 3.86 -1.22 -22.27
N LEU A 92 2.96 -1.78 -23.07
CA LEU A 92 3.00 -3.17 -23.51
C LEU A 92 3.13 -3.22 -25.04
N PRO A 93 3.81 -4.24 -25.62
CA PRO A 93 4.04 -4.33 -27.07
C PRO A 93 2.78 -4.36 -27.95
N ASN A 94 1.60 -4.59 -27.37
CA ASN A 94 0.31 -4.58 -28.05
C ASN A 94 -0.41 -3.22 -27.96
N GLY A 95 0.27 -2.15 -27.54
CA GLY A 95 -0.29 -0.81 -27.37
C GLY A 95 -1.16 -0.64 -26.13
N ARG A 96 -1.23 -1.66 -25.26
CA ARG A 96 -1.91 -1.58 -23.96
C ARG A 96 -0.95 -1.12 -22.88
N TRP A 97 -1.47 -0.95 -21.68
CA TRP A 97 -0.75 -0.42 -20.53
C TRP A 97 -0.89 -1.33 -19.31
N VAL A 98 0.12 -1.28 -18.46
CA VAL A 98 0.03 -1.81 -17.09
C VAL A 98 0.43 -0.74 -16.09
N ALA A 99 -0.42 -0.55 -15.09
CA ALA A 99 -0.19 0.34 -13.96
C ALA A 99 0.17 -0.50 -12.73
N ILE A 100 1.34 -0.28 -12.14
CA ILE A 100 1.70 -0.80 -10.82
C ILE A 100 1.25 0.22 -9.79
N GLN A 101 0.37 -0.18 -8.89
CA GLN A 101 -0.25 0.69 -7.88
C GLN A 101 0.56 0.66 -6.58
N TYR A 102 0.63 1.80 -5.90
CA TYR A 102 1.41 2.02 -4.70
C TYR A 102 0.57 2.56 -3.54
N ALA A 103 0.93 2.12 -2.34
CA ALA A 103 0.59 2.78 -1.08
C ALA A 103 1.90 3.29 -0.45
N GLY A 104 2.17 4.59 -0.59
CA GLY A 104 3.48 5.17 -0.29
C GLY A 104 4.56 4.56 -1.18
N LYS A 105 5.60 3.98 -0.58
CA LYS A 105 6.70 3.29 -1.31
C LYS A 105 6.47 1.79 -1.54
N THR A 106 5.28 1.29 -1.26
CA THR A 106 4.96 -0.13 -1.37
C THR A 106 4.06 -0.36 -2.57
N ALA A 107 4.52 -1.10 -3.56
CA ALA A 107 3.70 -1.60 -4.65
C ALA A 107 2.73 -2.66 -4.09
N THR A 108 1.43 -2.44 -4.26
CA THR A 108 0.36 -3.27 -3.68
C THR A 108 -0.40 -4.10 -4.71
N GLY A 109 -0.24 -3.78 -6.00
CA GLY A 109 -0.86 -4.55 -7.07
C GLY A 109 -0.59 -3.97 -8.44
N LEU A 110 -1.29 -4.52 -9.44
CA LEU A 110 -1.23 -4.07 -10.82
C LEU A 110 -2.63 -4.00 -11.45
N LYS A 111 -2.77 -3.18 -12.48
CA LYS A 111 -3.97 -3.05 -13.31
C LYS A 111 -3.58 -2.97 -14.78
N PHE A 112 -4.19 -3.79 -15.62
CA PHE A 112 -4.07 -3.65 -17.08
C PHE A 112 -5.13 -2.70 -17.61
N SER A 113 -4.77 -1.89 -18.60
CA SER A 113 -5.66 -0.94 -19.25
C SER A 113 -5.41 -0.90 -20.76
N ASP A 114 -6.45 -0.56 -21.51
CA ASP A 114 -6.32 -0.29 -22.95
C ASP A 114 -5.94 1.18 -23.22
N SER A 115 -6.01 2.03 -22.19
CA SER A 115 -5.52 3.41 -22.19
C SER A 115 -4.47 3.60 -21.10
N GLY A 116 -3.44 4.41 -21.39
CA GLY A 116 -2.50 4.91 -20.39
C GLY A 116 -3.12 6.05 -19.60
N ASP A 117 -4.32 5.86 -19.07
CA ASP A 117 -5.10 6.81 -18.28
C ASP A 117 -5.81 6.07 -17.13
#